data_AF-A0A4R6RI77-F1
#
_entry.id   AF-A0A4R6RI77-F1
#
_cell.length_a   1.000
_cell.length_b   1.000
_cell.length_c   1.000
_cell.angle_alpha   90.00
_cell.angle_beta   90.00
_cell.angle_gamma   90.00
#
_symmetry.space_group_name_H-M   'P 1'
#
loop_
_entity.id
_entity.type
_entity.pdbx_description
1 polymer ?
#
loop_
_entity_poly.entity_id
_entity_poly.type
_entity_poly.pdbx_seq_one_letter_code
_entity_poly.pdbx_strand_id
1 'polypeptide(L)'
;MGVATPQAGEFRIGRQNTAIFFRGDYIDYSSRTLGSIVNNFGTPSRYSNDLAWISPRWSGLQLEAHYAPGESTAGMGAQAVYQLAADYVNGPFRVGYADITGKPNKGAAITVKKAITYRNLYANYDYGQGKIYATFIRSNNSTASADGNNAATILGNVGALVAGTNADANRFYNIVQLSADYRVTPKLRVGALYGKIVDTSNSGRGAKGGSIGAYYDVSKRTTLLAMYETMSNDNNAGFRPSGSAGVSPNFSGNDVNGRRIQGIQAGIVHRF
;
A
#
# COMPACT_ATOMS: atom_id res chain seq x y z
N MET A 1 -3.69 -22.18 3.94
CA MET A 1 -3.19 -23.22 4.87
C MET A 1 -1.68 -23.15 4.93
N GLY A 2 -1.04 -23.65 5.98
CA GLY A 2 0.41 -23.49 6.15
C GLY A 2 1.00 -24.38 7.24
N VAL A 3 2.33 -24.44 7.28
CA VAL A 3 3.13 -25.17 8.28
C VAL A 3 4.16 -24.21 8.84
N ALA A 4 4.34 -24.19 10.15
CA ALA A 4 5.33 -23.36 10.83
C ALA A 4 6.27 -24.21 11.67
N THR A 5 7.57 -23.91 11.62
CA THR A 5 8.58 -24.46 12.52
C THR A 5 9.44 -23.34 13.10
N PRO A 6 9.93 -23.49 14.35
CA PRO A 6 10.81 -22.48 14.96
C PRO A 6 12.09 -22.22 14.16
N GLN A 7 12.61 -23.23 13.47
CA GLN A 7 13.91 -23.18 12.77
C GLN A 7 13.78 -22.63 11.35
N ALA A 8 12.75 -23.05 10.60
CA ALA A 8 12.59 -22.71 9.19
C ALA A 8 11.57 -21.59 8.94
N GLY A 9 10.78 -21.21 9.95
CA GLY A 9 9.75 -20.19 9.82
C GLY A 9 8.43 -20.77 9.36
N GLU A 10 7.63 -19.97 8.66
CA GLU A 10 6.28 -20.32 8.24
C GLU A 10 6.17 -20.40 6.71
N PHE A 11 5.61 -21.50 6.23
CA PHE A 11 5.22 -21.69 4.85
C PHE A 11 3.71 -21.64 4.73
N ARG A 12 3.19 -20.86 3.79
CA ARG A 12 1.75 -20.74 3.52
C ARG A 12 1.46 -20.96 2.04
N ILE A 13 0.29 -21.55 1.78
CA ILE A 13 -0.25 -21.73 0.44
C ILE A 13 -1.70 -21.23 0.38
N GLY A 14 -2.07 -20.68 -0.77
CA GLY A 14 -3.44 -20.26 -1.10
C GLY A 14 -3.54 -18.75 -1.27
N ARG A 15 -4.71 -18.17 -0.97
CA ARG A 15 -4.86 -16.71 -1.05
C ARG A 15 -4.18 -16.04 0.14
N GLN A 16 -3.17 -15.21 -0.13
CA GLN A 16 -2.40 -14.51 0.91
C GLN A 16 -2.50 -12.99 0.75
N ASN A 17 -2.39 -12.29 1.88
CA ASN A 17 -2.01 -10.89 1.91
C ASN A 17 -0.58 -10.74 1.37
N THR A 18 -0.33 -9.65 0.65
CA THR A 18 1.02 -9.34 0.18
C THR A 18 1.92 -8.88 1.32
N ALA A 19 3.23 -9.01 1.11
CA ALA A 19 4.23 -8.46 2.02
C ALA A 19 4.06 -6.95 2.21
N ILE A 20 3.70 -6.24 1.13
CA ILE A 20 3.36 -4.81 1.14
C ILE A 20 2.12 -4.51 1.98
N PHE A 21 1.09 -5.36 1.91
CA PHE A 21 -0.18 -5.18 2.61
C PHE A 21 -0.10 -5.50 4.11
N PHE A 22 0.81 -6.36 4.55
CA PHE A 22 1.04 -6.53 5.99
C PHE A 22 1.79 -5.35 6.63
N ARG A 23 2.63 -4.63 5.87
CA ARG A 23 3.58 -3.66 6.43
C ARG A 23 3.05 -2.23 6.61
N GLY A 24 1.78 -1.96 6.34
CA GLY A 24 1.27 -0.59 6.36
C GLY A 24 0.85 -0.10 7.73
N ASP A 25 0.75 -0.98 8.71
CA ASP A 25 0.73 -0.55 10.11
C ASP A 25 2.07 0.08 10.53
N TYR A 26 3.10 -0.02 9.69
CA TYR A 26 4.46 0.46 9.95
C TYR A 26 4.82 1.73 9.18
N ILE A 27 3.89 2.31 8.39
CA ILE A 27 4.18 3.44 7.50
C ILE A 27 3.39 4.71 7.82
N ASP A 28 2.36 4.62 8.65
CA ASP A 28 1.61 5.77 9.16
C ASP A 28 0.78 5.47 10.42
N TYR A 29 0.33 6.54 11.06
CA TYR A 29 -0.52 6.48 12.24
C TYR A 29 -1.94 5.92 11.98
N SER A 30 -2.38 5.94 10.72
CA SER A 30 -3.76 5.69 10.35
C SER A 30 -4.09 4.20 10.31
N SER A 31 -3.08 3.33 10.40
CA SER A 31 -3.19 1.88 10.19
C SER A 31 -3.94 1.56 8.90
N ARG A 32 -3.60 2.31 7.84
CA ARG A 32 -4.11 2.14 6.48
C ARG A 32 -5.63 2.38 6.29
N THR A 33 -6.19 3.32 7.05
CA THR A 33 -7.56 3.84 6.81
C THR A 33 -7.57 4.88 5.68
N LEU A 34 -8.70 5.57 5.46
CA LEU A 34 -8.70 6.79 4.65
C LEU A 34 -7.73 7.81 5.28
N GLY A 35 -7.20 8.75 4.52
CA GLY A 35 -6.22 9.73 5.00
C GLY A 35 -4.74 9.37 4.83
N SER A 36 -4.40 8.19 4.32
CA SER A 36 -3.02 7.83 3.93
C SER A 36 -2.77 8.14 2.44
N ILE A 37 -1.75 8.95 2.15
CA ILE A 37 -1.37 9.27 0.76
C ILE A 37 -0.85 8.04 0.02
N VAL A 38 -0.19 7.13 0.74
CA VAL A 38 0.21 5.83 0.19
C VAL A 38 -0.99 5.00 -0.26
N ASN A 39 -2.08 4.99 0.51
CA ASN A 39 -3.28 4.25 0.12
C ASN A 39 -3.97 4.85 -1.11
N ASN A 40 -3.90 6.17 -1.26
CA ASN A 40 -4.47 6.90 -2.39
C ASN A 40 -3.79 6.59 -3.73
N PHE A 41 -2.54 6.14 -3.71
CA PHE A 41 -1.86 5.60 -4.90
C PHE A 41 -2.37 4.20 -5.30
N GLY A 42 -2.94 3.46 -4.34
CA GLY A 42 -3.35 2.06 -4.51
C GLY A 42 -2.29 1.09 -3.99
N THR A 43 -2.71 0.16 -3.13
CA THR A 43 -1.83 -0.85 -2.53
C THR A 43 -2.16 -2.23 -3.08
N PRO A 44 -1.19 -2.95 -3.69
CA PRO A 44 -1.36 -4.37 -4.02
C PRO A 44 -1.64 -5.18 -2.75
N SER A 45 -2.85 -5.68 -2.56
CA SER A 45 -3.31 -6.21 -1.27
C SER A 45 -3.19 -7.72 -1.13
N ARG A 46 -3.69 -8.47 -2.11
CA ARG A 46 -3.88 -9.94 -2.00
C ARG A 46 -3.81 -10.64 -3.35
N TYR A 47 -3.19 -11.81 -3.39
CA TYR A 47 -3.17 -12.70 -4.56
C TYR A 47 -3.59 -14.12 -4.19
N SER A 48 -4.26 -14.77 -5.15
CA SER A 48 -4.60 -16.18 -5.09
C SER A 48 -3.40 -17.04 -5.52
N ASN A 49 -3.44 -18.33 -5.19
CA ASN A 49 -2.40 -19.30 -5.55
C ASN A 49 -0.99 -18.91 -5.06
N ASP A 50 -0.92 -18.12 -4.00
CA ASP A 50 0.32 -17.58 -3.49
C ASP A 50 1.02 -18.60 -2.58
N LEU A 51 2.29 -18.83 -2.86
CA LEU A 51 3.21 -19.60 -2.04
C LEU A 51 4.06 -18.60 -1.27
N ALA A 52 3.93 -18.56 0.05
CA ALA A 52 4.64 -17.63 0.91
C ALA A 52 5.56 -18.38 1.86
N TRP A 53 6.75 -17.83 2.06
CA TRP A 53 7.67 -18.20 3.12
C TRP A 53 8.01 -16.97 3.95
N ILE A 54 7.93 -17.11 5.27
CA ILE A 54 8.26 -16.06 6.25
C ILE A 54 9.27 -16.66 7.21
N SER A 55 10.47 -16.11 7.28
CA SER A 55 11.51 -16.61 8.18
C SER A 55 11.15 -16.35 9.65
N PRO A 56 11.75 -17.10 10.60
CA PRO A 56 11.85 -16.63 11.98
C PRO A 56 12.57 -15.27 12.02
N ARG A 57 12.46 -14.58 13.16
CA ARG A 57 13.20 -13.34 13.38
C ARG A 57 14.59 -13.65 13.94
N TRP A 58 15.63 -13.45 13.14
CA TRP A 58 17.03 -13.67 13.53
C TRP A 58 17.66 -12.35 13.96
N SER A 59 17.94 -12.19 15.26
CA SER A 59 18.55 -10.97 15.81
C SER A 59 17.84 -9.68 15.36
N GLY A 60 16.52 -9.71 15.27
CA GLY A 60 15.70 -8.58 14.83
C GLY A 60 15.30 -8.60 13.35
N LEU A 61 15.98 -9.34 12.47
CA LEU A 61 15.68 -9.42 11.03
C LEU A 61 14.68 -10.54 10.70
N GLN A 62 13.64 -10.23 9.92
CA GLN A 62 12.72 -11.18 9.32
C GLN A 62 12.71 -11.00 7.79
N LEU A 63 12.81 -12.12 7.07
CA LEU A 63 12.71 -12.18 5.62
C LEU A 63 11.38 -12.81 5.21
N GLU A 64 10.84 -12.38 4.08
CA GLU A 64 9.59 -12.90 3.54
C GLU A 64 9.68 -12.94 2.02
N ALA A 65 9.24 -14.05 1.43
CA ALA A 65 9.26 -14.28 -0.02
C ALA A 65 7.95 -14.91 -0.45
N HIS A 66 7.39 -14.41 -1.55
CA HIS A 66 6.13 -14.89 -2.11
C HIS A 66 6.27 -15.13 -3.62
N TYR A 67 5.54 -16.14 -4.09
CA TYR A 67 5.36 -16.43 -5.50
C TYR A 67 3.91 -16.84 -5.77
N ALA A 68 3.21 -16.00 -6.52
CA ALA A 68 1.89 -16.31 -7.05
C ALA A 68 2.00 -16.51 -8.59
N PRO A 69 1.76 -17.72 -9.10
CA PRO A 69 1.73 -17.98 -10.53
C PRO A 69 0.54 -17.27 -11.17
N GLY A 70 0.71 -16.80 -12.41
CA GLY A 70 -0.33 -16.07 -13.13
C GLY A 70 -1.39 -16.94 -13.81
N GLU A 71 -1.28 -18.28 -13.71
CA GLU A 71 -2.18 -19.25 -14.35
C GLU A 71 -2.40 -19.02 -15.86
N SER A 72 -1.37 -18.51 -16.54
CA SER A 72 -1.41 -18.22 -17.97
C SER A 72 -1.03 -19.44 -18.81
N THR A 73 -1.73 -19.63 -19.93
CA THR A 73 -1.40 -20.62 -20.96
C THR A 73 -0.12 -20.28 -21.72
N ALA A 74 0.44 -19.07 -21.55
CA ALA A 74 1.67 -18.62 -22.21
C ALA A 74 2.96 -19.15 -21.56
N GLY A 75 2.85 -20.19 -20.72
CA GLY A 75 3.96 -20.91 -20.10
C GLY A 75 4.38 -20.37 -18.74
N MET A 76 5.30 -21.09 -18.08
CA MET A 76 5.73 -20.80 -16.71
C MET A 76 6.24 -19.36 -16.54
N GLY A 77 5.82 -18.73 -15.44
CA GLY A 77 6.20 -17.38 -15.04
C GLY A 77 5.55 -16.24 -15.84
N ALA A 78 4.72 -16.54 -16.86
CA ALA A 78 3.88 -15.52 -17.49
C ALA A 78 2.84 -15.02 -16.49
N GLN A 79 2.68 -13.69 -16.40
CA GLN A 79 1.78 -13.03 -15.43
C GLN A 79 2.04 -13.32 -13.95
N ALA A 80 3.17 -13.96 -13.62
CA ALA A 80 3.49 -14.27 -12.24
C ALA A 80 3.79 -13.01 -11.42
N VAL A 81 3.47 -13.08 -10.13
CA VAL A 81 3.71 -12.04 -9.14
C VAL A 81 4.74 -12.56 -8.15
N TYR A 82 5.81 -11.80 -7.97
CA TYR A 82 6.89 -12.07 -7.03
C TYR A 82 6.86 -11.02 -5.93
N GLN A 83 7.14 -11.43 -4.70
CA GLN A 83 7.26 -10.48 -3.59
C GLN A 83 8.45 -10.85 -2.73
N LEU A 84 9.13 -9.83 -2.22
CA LEU A 84 10.26 -9.98 -1.32
C LEU A 84 10.17 -8.89 -0.25
N ALA A 85 10.45 -9.23 0.99
CA ALA A 85 10.55 -8.26 2.05
C ALA A 85 11.62 -8.62 3.07
N ALA A 86 12.19 -7.56 3.66
CA ALA A 86 13.07 -7.60 4.80
C ALA A 86 12.55 -6.61 5.84
N ASP A 87 12.44 -7.04 7.09
CA ASP A 87 11.94 -6.22 8.19
C ASP A 87 12.87 -6.40 9.39
N TYR A 88 13.51 -5.33 9.82
CA TYR A 88 14.43 -5.30 10.95
C TYR A 88 13.82 -4.52 12.11
N VAL A 89 13.84 -5.11 13.30
CA VAL A 89 13.37 -4.50 14.54
C VAL A 89 14.46 -4.61 15.59
N ASN A 90 14.83 -3.49 16.18
CA ASN A 90 15.77 -3.43 17.30
C ASN A 90 15.38 -2.32 18.26
N GLY A 91 14.92 -2.72 19.45
CA GLY A 91 14.38 -1.80 20.45
C GLY A 91 13.24 -0.94 19.87
N PRO A 92 13.32 0.40 19.95
CA PRO A 92 12.27 1.30 19.46
C PRO A 92 12.27 1.49 17.94
N PHE A 93 13.29 0.99 17.23
CA PHE A 93 13.43 1.22 15.80
C PHE A 93 12.91 0.02 14.99
N ARG A 94 12.21 0.34 13.90
CA ARG A 94 11.92 -0.60 12.81
C ARG A 94 12.36 0.01 11.49
N VAL A 95 13.04 -0.76 10.66
CA VAL A 95 13.37 -0.41 9.27
C VAL A 95 13.05 -1.60 8.40
N GLY A 96 12.44 -1.39 7.26
CA GLY A 96 12.16 -2.48 6.35
C GLY A 96 11.97 -2.06 4.92
N TYR A 97 12.05 -3.07 4.05
CA TYR A 97 11.83 -2.98 2.63
C TYR A 97 10.84 -4.07 2.22
N ALA A 98 9.96 -3.75 1.29
CA ALA A 98 9.11 -4.73 0.62
C ALA A 98 8.95 -4.37 -0.86
N ASP A 99 8.98 -5.37 -1.72
CA ASP A 99 8.74 -5.27 -3.16
C ASP A 99 7.62 -6.23 -3.53
N ILE A 100 6.81 -5.80 -4.48
CA ILE A 100 5.98 -6.68 -5.29
C ILE A 100 6.19 -6.34 -6.75
N THR A 101 6.41 -7.38 -7.55
CA THR A 101 6.66 -7.29 -8.98
C THR A 101 5.74 -8.25 -9.74
N GLY A 102 4.82 -7.70 -10.55
CA GLY A 102 3.98 -8.44 -11.49
C GLY A 102 4.55 -8.39 -12.91
N LYS A 103 4.76 -9.55 -13.52
CA LYS A 103 5.20 -9.64 -14.93
C LYS A 103 4.01 -9.52 -15.87
N PRO A 104 4.18 -8.94 -17.08
CA PRO A 104 3.15 -9.02 -18.11
C PRO A 104 2.99 -10.46 -18.62
N ASN A 105 1.93 -10.70 -19.40
CA ASN A 105 1.78 -11.94 -20.15
C ASN A 105 2.82 -12.03 -21.29
N LYS A 106 2.86 -13.16 -22.01
CA LYS A 106 3.74 -13.37 -23.17
C LYS A 106 2.91 -13.58 -24.44
N GLY A 107 3.46 -13.22 -25.60
CA GLY A 107 2.84 -13.44 -26.91
C GLY A 107 2.83 -12.19 -27.79
N ALA A 108 2.37 -12.35 -29.04
CA ALA A 108 2.36 -11.27 -30.05
C ALA A 108 1.43 -10.10 -29.67
N ALA A 109 0.37 -10.35 -28.90
CA ALA A 109 -0.56 -9.32 -28.43
C ALA A 109 0.02 -8.41 -27.32
N ILE A 110 1.20 -8.72 -26.80
CA ILE A 110 1.84 -7.99 -25.70
C ILE A 110 2.68 -6.85 -26.27
N THR A 111 2.14 -5.64 -26.20
CA THR A 111 2.78 -4.42 -26.72
C THR A 111 3.66 -3.72 -25.67
N VAL A 112 3.47 -4.01 -24.39
CA VAL A 112 4.23 -3.42 -23.27
C VAL A 112 4.79 -4.51 -22.38
N LYS A 113 6.11 -4.73 -22.48
CA LYS A 113 6.85 -5.79 -21.76
C LYS A 113 7.32 -5.38 -20.36
N LYS A 114 6.94 -4.19 -19.89
CA LYS A 114 7.40 -3.63 -18.62
C LYS A 114 6.71 -4.34 -17.44
N ALA A 115 7.50 -4.81 -16.48
CA ALA A 115 6.96 -5.32 -15.22
C ALA A 115 6.39 -4.18 -14.37
N ILE A 116 5.34 -4.50 -13.62
CA ILE A 116 4.71 -3.57 -12.68
C ILE A 116 5.29 -3.83 -11.29
N THR A 117 5.88 -2.80 -10.70
CA THR A 117 6.58 -2.88 -9.42
C THR A 117 5.97 -1.94 -8.41
N TYR A 118 5.95 -2.33 -7.15
CA TYR A 118 5.66 -1.46 -6.02
C TYR A 118 6.69 -1.74 -4.92
N ARG A 119 7.61 -0.80 -4.73
CA ARG A 119 8.76 -0.92 -3.82
C ARG A 119 8.58 0.04 -2.68
N ASN A 120 8.53 -0.45 -1.46
CA ASN A 120 8.31 0.32 -0.26
C ASN A 120 9.49 0.17 0.68
N LEU A 121 10.20 1.28 0.92
CA LEU A 121 11.15 1.44 2.01
C LEU A 121 10.45 2.20 3.13
N TYR A 122 10.53 1.70 4.36
CA TYR A 122 9.91 2.34 5.50
C TYR A 122 10.78 2.26 6.74
N ALA A 123 10.58 3.23 7.63
CA ALA A 123 11.15 3.25 8.95
C ALA A 123 10.15 3.83 9.94
N ASN A 124 10.20 3.37 11.18
CA ASN A 124 9.52 4.03 12.28
C ASN A 124 10.33 3.96 13.58
N TYR A 125 9.99 4.88 14.48
CA TYR A 125 10.59 5.03 15.80
C TYR A 125 9.50 5.19 16.84
N ASP A 126 9.48 4.29 17.81
CA ASP A 126 8.61 4.32 18.99
C ASP A 126 9.29 5.08 20.13
N TYR A 127 8.79 6.26 20.46
CA TYR A 127 9.31 7.09 21.55
C TYR A 127 8.54 6.90 22.86
N GLY A 128 7.75 5.82 22.97
CA GLY A 128 6.99 5.43 24.15
C GLY A 128 5.61 6.09 24.23
N GLN A 129 5.53 7.40 24.02
CA GLN A 129 4.26 8.13 23.98
C GLN A 129 3.61 8.15 22.58
N GLY A 130 4.26 7.62 21.57
CA GLY A 130 3.76 7.60 20.20
C GLY A 130 4.82 7.09 19.23
N LYS A 131 4.54 7.23 17.95
CA LYS A 131 5.44 6.79 16.87
C LYS A 131 5.62 7.84 15.80
N ILE A 132 6.83 7.90 15.25
CA ILE A 132 7.14 8.62 14.00
C ILE A 132 7.35 7.59 12.91
N TYR A 133 6.79 7.86 11.73
CA TYR A 133 6.77 6.97 10.58
C TYR A 133 7.26 7.71 9.34
N ALA A 134 8.15 7.08 8.57
CA ALA A 134 8.56 7.58 7.27
C ALA A 134 8.49 6.44 6.24
N THR A 135 8.01 6.75 5.04
CA THR A 135 8.00 5.80 3.93
C THR A 135 8.34 6.49 2.62
N PHE A 136 9.08 5.76 1.80
CA PHE A 136 9.38 6.07 0.42
C PHE A 136 8.97 4.89 -0.46
N ILE A 137 8.17 5.17 -1.48
CA ILE A 137 7.69 4.17 -2.42
C ILE A 137 8.07 4.56 -3.83
N ARG A 138 8.56 3.61 -4.61
CA ARG A 138 8.72 3.75 -6.06
C ARG A 138 7.85 2.74 -6.77
N SER A 139 6.95 3.21 -7.62
CA SER A 139 6.00 2.33 -8.31
C SER A 139 5.56 2.88 -9.67
N ASN A 140 5.29 1.99 -10.61
CA ASN A 140 4.60 2.27 -11.86
C ASN A 140 3.17 1.68 -11.89
N ASN A 141 2.62 1.35 -10.71
CA ASN A 141 1.33 0.68 -10.60
C ASN A 141 0.14 1.66 -10.59
N SER A 142 0.03 2.52 -11.60
CA SER A 142 -1.08 3.47 -11.72
C SER A 142 -1.43 3.66 -13.20
N THR A 143 -2.72 3.75 -13.48
CA THR A 143 -3.27 4.00 -14.81
C THR A 143 -4.57 4.79 -14.72
N ALA A 144 -4.96 5.40 -15.84
CA ALA A 144 -6.28 5.98 -16.01
C ALA A 144 -7.39 4.92 -16.05
N SER A 145 -8.60 5.31 -15.66
CA SER A 145 -9.88 4.64 -15.91
C SER A 145 -10.95 5.69 -16.23
N ALA A 146 -12.20 5.26 -16.40
CA ALA A 146 -13.34 6.18 -16.53
C ALA A 146 -13.50 7.12 -15.31
N ASP A 147 -12.96 6.73 -14.16
CA ASP A 147 -13.11 7.45 -12.89
C ASP A 147 -11.97 8.47 -12.64
N GLY A 148 -10.98 8.55 -13.53
CA GLY A 148 -9.90 9.54 -13.42
C GLY A 148 -8.57 9.10 -14.02
N ASN A 149 -7.65 10.07 -14.17
CA ASN A 149 -6.35 9.89 -14.82
C ASN A 149 -5.37 8.98 -14.04
N ASN A 150 -5.66 8.73 -12.76
CA ASN A 150 -4.88 7.89 -11.85
C ASN A 150 -5.76 7.03 -10.93
N ALA A 151 -6.98 6.72 -11.37
CA ALA A 151 -8.00 6.10 -10.52
C ALA A 151 -7.93 4.55 -10.46
N ALA A 152 -7.04 3.93 -11.23
CA ALA A 152 -6.85 2.49 -11.32
C ALA A 152 -5.39 2.05 -11.20
N THR A 153 -5.18 0.76 -10.93
CA THR A 153 -3.87 0.11 -10.85
C THR A 153 -3.70 -0.89 -11.99
N ILE A 154 -2.46 -1.08 -12.48
CA ILE A 154 -2.17 -1.99 -13.60
C ILE A 154 -2.04 -3.44 -13.09
N LEU A 155 -1.32 -3.60 -11.98
CA LEU A 155 -1.35 -4.80 -11.15
C LEU A 155 -2.43 -4.58 -10.08
N GLY A 156 -3.53 -5.31 -10.22
CA GLY A 156 -4.72 -5.12 -9.41
C GLY A 156 -4.50 -5.46 -7.94
N ASN A 157 -5.23 -4.77 -7.07
CA ASN A 157 -5.05 -4.90 -5.61
C ASN A 157 -5.54 -6.25 -5.07
N VAL A 158 -6.49 -6.89 -5.74
CA VAL A 158 -7.15 -8.13 -5.26
C VAL A 158 -7.06 -9.30 -6.23
N GLY A 159 -6.21 -9.24 -7.26
CA GLY A 159 -5.89 -10.38 -8.11
C GLY A 159 -5.88 -10.14 -9.62
N ALA A 160 -6.21 -8.94 -10.12
CA ALA A 160 -6.08 -8.67 -11.55
C ALA A 160 -4.58 -8.64 -11.94
N LEU A 161 -4.22 -9.44 -12.95
CA LEU A 161 -2.85 -9.63 -13.39
C LEU A 161 -2.48 -8.64 -14.51
N VAL A 162 -1.18 -8.45 -14.73
CA VAL A 162 -0.67 -7.49 -15.72
C VAL A 162 -0.93 -8.01 -17.13
N ALA A 163 -1.80 -7.33 -17.88
CA ALA A 163 -2.15 -7.69 -19.25
C ALA A 163 -0.99 -7.48 -20.24
N GLY A 164 -0.15 -6.47 -20.02
CA GLY A 164 1.01 -6.16 -20.90
C GLY A 164 0.67 -5.32 -22.14
N THR A 165 -0.40 -4.51 -22.08
CA THR A 165 -0.82 -3.61 -23.16
C THR A 165 -0.87 -2.14 -22.74
N ASN A 166 -0.72 -1.85 -21.45
CA ASN A 166 -0.90 -0.52 -20.89
C ASN A 166 0.41 0.28 -20.93
N ALA A 167 0.44 1.37 -21.70
CA ALA A 167 1.61 2.24 -21.86
C ALA A 167 2.03 2.95 -20.56
N ASP A 168 1.09 3.18 -19.62
CA ASP A 168 1.37 3.82 -18.33
C ASP A 168 2.32 2.97 -17.46
N ALA A 169 2.55 1.70 -17.79
CA ALA A 169 3.58 0.87 -17.15
C ALA A 169 5.00 1.49 -17.25
N ASN A 170 5.24 2.39 -18.20
CA ASN A 170 6.51 3.10 -18.32
C ASN A 170 6.61 4.34 -17.41
N ARG A 171 5.50 4.81 -16.83
CA ARG A 171 5.47 5.97 -15.94
C ARG A 171 5.70 5.54 -14.49
N PHE A 172 6.76 6.06 -13.86
CA PHE A 172 7.04 5.82 -12.46
C PHE A 172 6.62 7.00 -11.59
N TYR A 173 6.26 6.66 -10.36
CA TYR A 173 5.94 7.58 -9.30
C TYR A 173 6.85 7.32 -8.11
N ASN A 174 7.29 8.40 -7.48
CA ASN A 174 7.91 8.39 -6.16
C ASN A 174 6.88 8.91 -5.15
N ILE A 175 6.52 8.11 -4.16
CA ILE A 175 5.63 8.51 -3.07
C ILE A 175 6.47 8.68 -1.80
N VAL A 176 6.33 9.82 -1.14
CA VAL A 176 6.97 10.10 0.16
C VAL A 176 5.88 10.42 1.16
N GLN A 177 5.97 9.86 2.35
CA GLN A 177 5.03 10.16 3.43
C GLN A 177 5.75 10.17 4.77
N LEU A 178 5.42 11.17 5.58
CA LEU A 178 5.84 11.34 6.97
C LEU A 178 4.61 11.43 7.84
N SER A 179 4.61 10.72 8.96
CA SER A 179 3.49 10.69 9.89
C SER A 179 3.99 10.57 11.31
N ALA A 180 3.20 11.07 12.26
CA ALA A 180 3.41 10.84 13.67
C ALA A 180 2.08 10.66 14.40
N ASP A 181 2.11 9.95 15.52
CA ASP A 181 1.03 9.94 16.51
C ASP A 181 1.55 10.18 17.91
N TYR A 182 0.63 10.57 18.79
CA TYR A 182 0.88 10.85 20.18
C TYR A 182 -0.31 10.41 21.04
N ARG A 183 -0.01 9.70 22.12
CA ARG A 183 -0.97 9.25 23.13
C ARG A 183 -1.15 10.36 24.17
N VAL A 184 -2.18 11.19 23.96
CA VAL A 184 -2.55 12.30 24.85
C VAL A 184 -2.96 11.79 26.24
N THR A 185 -3.71 10.68 26.28
CA THR A 185 -4.09 9.97 27.50
C THR A 185 -4.04 8.46 27.24
N PRO A 186 -4.12 7.58 28.25
CA PRO A 186 -4.17 6.13 28.01
C PRO A 186 -5.28 5.67 27.05
N LYS A 187 -6.34 6.47 26.86
CA LYS A 187 -7.46 6.18 25.96
C LYS A 187 -7.46 6.99 24.67
N LEU A 188 -6.75 8.11 24.60
CA LEU A 188 -6.78 9.04 23.47
C LEU A 188 -5.43 9.08 22.75
N ARG A 189 -5.44 8.70 21.47
CA ARG A 189 -4.30 8.89 20.55
C ARG A 189 -4.71 9.84 19.44
N VAL A 190 -3.86 10.81 19.14
CA VAL A 190 -4.00 11.71 17.99
C VAL A 190 -2.85 11.48 17.03
N GLY A 191 -3.03 11.78 15.76
CA GLY A 191 -1.95 11.71 14.79
C GLY A 191 -2.17 12.59 13.58
N ALA A 192 -1.08 12.80 12.86
CA ALA A 192 -1.03 13.60 11.65
C ALA A 192 -0.11 12.95 10.61
N LEU A 193 -0.36 13.30 9.36
CA LEU A 193 0.38 12.80 8.22
C LEU A 193 0.44 13.85 7.12
N TYR A 194 1.55 13.86 6.41
CA TYR A 194 1.69 14.55 5.14
C TYR A 194 2.45 13.68 4.14
N GLY A 195 2.05 13.73 2.88
CA GLY A 195 2.72 12.99 1.81
C GLY A 195 2.55 13.61 0.43
N LYS A 196 3.36 13.11 -0.49
CA LYS A 196 3.36 13.51 -1.91
C LYS A 196 3.50 12.27 -2.79
N ILE A 197 2.80 12.28 -3.91
CA ILE A 197 2.96 11.39 -5.05
C ILE A 197 3.59 12.23 -6.17
N VAL A 198 4.78 11.85 -6.61
CA VAL A 198 5.55 12.59 -7.61
C VAL A 198 5.66 11.74 -8.86
N ASP A 199 5.00 12.18 -9.94
CA ASP A 199 5.19 11.62 -11.27
C ASP A 199 6.57 11.98 -11.82
N THR A 200 7.42 10.97 -12.00
CA THR A 200 8.80 11.13 -12.47
C THR A 200 8.91 11.47 -13.96
N SER A 201 7.82 11.38 -14.72
CA SER A 201 7.78 11.82 -16.11
C SER A 201 7.48 13.30 -16.26
N ASN A 202 7.23 14.02 -15.15
CA ASN A 202 6.84 15.43 -15.12
C ASN A 202 5.59 15.75 -15.95
N SER A 203 4.66 14.80 -16.11
CA SER A 203 3.43 14.99 -16.90
C SER A 203 2.30 15.66 -16.12
N GLY A 204 2.59 16.21 -14.93
CA GLY A 204 1.59 16.82 -14.06
C GLY A 204 0.58 15.81 -13.49
N ARG A 205 0.99 14.54 -13.34
CA ARG A 205 0.18 13.46 -12.76
C ARG A 205 0.53 13.16 -11.30
N GLY A 206 0.99 14.15 -10.54
CA GLY A 206 1.29 14.00 -9.11
C GLY A 206 0.12 14.41 -8.20
N ALA A 207 0.31 14.23 -6.89
CA ALA A 207 -0.62 14.74 -5.89
C ALA A 207 0.11 15.00 -4.56
N LYS A 208 -0.50 15.82 -3.70
CA LYS A 208 0.00 16.05 -2.33
C LYS A 208 -1.15 16.16 -1.36
N GLY A 209 -0.93 15.79 -0.11
CA GLY A 209 -1.99 15.84 0.88
C GLY A 209 -1.58 15.33 2.22
N GLY A 210 -2.56 15.11 3.07
CA GLY A 210 -2.33 14.66 4.43
C GLY A 210 -3.63 14.49 5.20
N SER A 211 -3.47 14.12 6.46
CA SER A 211 -4.59 13.89 7.37
C SER A 211 -4.23 14.26 8.79
N ILE A 212 -5.27 14.52 9.58
CA ILE A 212 -5.22 14.59 11.04
C ILE A 212 -6.35 13.71 11.58
N GLY A 213 -6.10 13.00 12.67
CA GLY A 213 -7.11 12.12 13.25
C GLY A 213 -6.92 11.83 14.73
N ALA A 214 -7.97 11.30 15.32
CA ALA A 214 -8.05 10.90 16.72
C ALA A 214 -8.68 9.52 16.85
N TYR A 215 -8.19 8.76 17.83
CA TYR A 215 -8.64 7.42 18.20
C TYR A 215 -8.90 7.41 19.69
N TYR A 216 -10.10 6.99 20.08
CA TYR A 216 -10.53 6.94 21.47
C TYR A 216 -10.98 5.53 21.86
N ASP A 217 -10.22 4.89 22.75
CA ASP A 217 -10.52 3.57 23.28
C ASP A 217 -11.58 3.65 24.37
N VAL A 218 -12.81 3.29 24.00
CA VAL A 218 -13.95 3.18 24.94
C VAL A 218 -13.74 1.98 25.86
N SER A 219 -13.23 0.89 25.32
CA SER A 219 -12.85 -0.33 26.03
C SER A 219 -11.68 -1.01 25.34
N LYS A 220 -11.15 -2.11 25.91
CA LYS A 220 -10.15 -2.95 25.23
C LYS A 220 -10.61 -3.50 23.87
N ARG A 221 -11.92 -3.52 23.63
CA ARG A 221 -12.56 -4.10 22.43
C ARG A 221 -13.17 -3.06 21.51
N THR A 222 -13.38 -1.83 21.97
CA THR A 222 -14.11 -0.80 21.23
C THR A 222 -13.30 0.48 21.13
N THR A 223 -13.03 0.91 19.90
CA THR A 223 -12.33 2.16 19.59
C THR A 223 -13.22 3.03 18.70
N LEU A 224 -13.39 4.31 19.06
CA LEU A 224 -13.96 5.34 18.19
C LEU A 224 -12.83 5.98 17.38
N LEU A 225 -13.08 6.35 16.14
CA LEU A 225 -12.14 7.08 15.30
C LEU A 225 -12.80 8.26 14.59
N ALA A 226 -12.05 9.34 14.44
CA ALA A 226 -12.41 10.49 13.62
C ALA A 226 -11.16 11.00 12.89
N MET A 227 -11.30 11.32 11.60
CA MET A 227 -10.20 11.78 10.76
C MET A 227 -10.70 12.79 9.74
N TYR A 228 -9.86 13.76 9.43
CA TYR A 228 -10.00 14.66 8.30
C TYR A 228 -8.81 14.48 7.36
N GLU A 229 -9.08 14.40 6.06
CA GLU A 229 -8.07 14.25 5.02
C GLU A 229 -8.21 15.32 3.93
N THR A 230 -7.09 15.67 3.31
CA THR A 230 -7.07 16.49 2.10
C THR A 230 -6.05 15.95 1.12
N MET A 231 -6.38 16.02 -0.17
CA MET A 231 -5.48 15.72 -1.27
C MET A 231 -5.69 16.75 -2.38
N SER A 232 -4.61 17.29 -2.93
CA SER A 232 -4.63 18.13 -4.12
C SER A 232 -3.94 17.37 -5.24
N ASN A 233 -4.69 17.05 -6.29
CA ASN A 233 -4.17 16.52 -7.54
C ASN A 233 -3.51 17.64 -8.36
N ASP A 234 -2.39 17.34 -9.01
CA ASP A 234 -1.85 18.19 -10.06
C ASP A 234 -2.81 18.22 -11.26
N ASN A 235 -2.65 19.19 -12.17
CA ASN A 235 -3.61 19.47 -13.26
C ASN A 235 -4.02 18.24 -14.10
N ASN A 236 -3.11 17.28 -14.31
CA ASN A 236 -3.39 16.07 -15.09
C ASN A 236 -3.58 14.82 -14.21
N ALA A 237 -3.54 14.94 -12.88
CA ALA A 237 -3.67 13.83 -11.96
C ALA A 237 -5.13 13.60 -11.55
N GLY A 238 -5.48 12.36 -11.25
CA GLY A 238 -6.82 11.98 -10.78
C GLY A 238 -6.78 10.92 -9.70
N PHE A 239 -5.96 11.11 -8.66
CA PHE A 239 -5.97 10.22 -7.49
C PHE A 239 -7.20 10.50 -6.63
N ARG A 240 -7.65 9.47 -5.91
CA ARG A 240 -8.85 9.52 -5.07
C ARG A 240 -8.56 8.98 -3.67
N PRO A 241 -9.25 9.49 -2.63
CA PRO A 241 -9.22 8.89 -1.31
C PRO A 241 -9.48 7.39 -1.37
N SER A 242 -8.61 6.58 -0.77
CA SER A 242 -8.72 5.13 -0.83
C SER A 242 -8.22 4.50 0.45
N GLY A 243 -8.80 3.35 0.80
CA GLY A 243 -8.29 2.46 1.84
C GLY A 243 -7.38 1.37 1.25
N SER A 244 -6.63 0.67 2.09
CA SER A 244 -5.66 -0.35 1.65
C SER A 244 -6.24 -1.60 0.96
N ALA A 245 -7.56 -1.81 1.02
CA ALA A 245 -8.27 -2.97 0.44
C ALA A 245 -9.44 -2.60 -0.48
N GLY A 246 -9.37 -1.45 -1.18
CA GLY A 246 -10.32 -1.12 -2.25
C GLY A 246 -11.65 -0.52 -1.78
N VAL A 247 -11.62 0.31 -0.73
CA VAL A 247 -12.73 1.25 -0.50
C VAL A 247 -12.83 2.11 -1.75
N SER A 248 -13.87 1.88 -2.54
CA SER A 248 -14.08 2.58 -3.80
C SER A 248 -14.98 3.77 -3.52
N PRO A 249 -14.45 5.00 -3.42
CA PRO A 249 -15.31 6.16 -3.36
C PRO A 249 -16.05 6.32 -4.68
N ASN A 250 -17.28 6.83 -4.60
CA ASN A 250 -18.13 7.10 -5.76
C ASN A 250 -17.78 8.47 -6.37
N PHE A 251 -16.55 8.57 -6.92
CA PHE A 251 -16.09 9.75 -7.64
C PHE A 251 -16.01 9.46 -9.13
N SER A 252 -16.43 10.42 -9.94
CA SER A 252 -16.17 10.45 -11.39
C SER A 252 -14.83 11.14 -11.69
N GLY A 253 -14.35 11.02 -12.93
CA GLY A 253 -13.15 11.72 -13.39
C GLY A 253 -13.23 13.24 -13.18
N ASN A 254 -14.40 13.86 -13.32
CA ASN A 254 -14.58 15.31 -13.14
C ASN A 254 -14.44 15.75 -11.69
N ASP A 255 -14.68 14.85 -10.74
CA ASP A 255 -14.59 15.11 -9.30
C ASP A 255 -13.15 15.08 -8.80
N VAL A 256 -12.24 14.39 -9.52
CA VAL A 256 -10.87 14.13 -9.06
C VAL A 256 -9.79 14.75 -9.94
N ASN A 257 -10.00 14.82 -11.26
CA ASN A 257 -8.97 15.25 -12.21
C ASN A 257 -8.58 16.73 -12.00
N GLY A 258 -7.34 16.99 -11.57
CA GLY A 258 -6.86 18.32 -11.24
C GLY A 258 -7.57 18.97 -10.05
N ARG A 259 -8.32 18.19 -9.27
CA ARG A 259 -9.13 18.70 -8.15
C ARG A 259 -8.43 18.55 -6.81
N ARG A 260 -8.82 19.43 -5.89
CA ARG A 260 -8.60 19.22 -4.46
C ARG A 260 -9.79 18.50 -3.87
N ILE A 261 -9.52 17.44 -3.12
CA ILE A 261 -10.48 16.61 -2.42
C ILE A 261 -10.26 16.80 -0.93
N GLN A 262 -11.37 16.85 -0.19
CA GLN A 262 -11.40 16.92 1.27
C GLN A 262 -12.42 15.90 1.77
N GLY A 263 -12.09 15.20 2.85
CA GLY A 263 -12.92 14.13 3.39
C GLY A 263 -12.90 14.10 4.89
N ILE A 264 -14.01 13.66 5.49
CA ILE A 264 -14.11 13.34 6.91
C ILE A 264 -14.52 11.88 7.03
N GLN A 265 -13.83 11.14 7.90
CA GLN A 265 -14.17 9.79 8.30
C GLN A 265 -14.45 9.78 9.80
N ALA A 266 -15.57 9.20 10.22
CA ALA A 266 -15.84 8.85 11.60
C ALA A 266 -16.34 7.42 11.67
N GLY A 267 -15.96 6.68 12.72
CA GLY A 267 -16.32 5.27 12.81
C GLY A 267 -16.05 4.63 14.16
N ILE A 268 -16.46 3.37 14.26
CA ILE A 268 -16.30 2.52 15.43
C ILE A 268 -15.66 1.20 14.98
N VAL A 269 -14.63 0.77 15.70
CA VAL A 269 -14.04 -0.57 15.54
C VAL A 269 -14.34 -1.37 16.80
N HIS A 270 -15.09 -2.46 16.65
CA HIS A 270 -15.37 -3.41 17.73
C HIS A 270 -14.71 -4.77 17.43
N ARG A 271 -13.98 -5.33 18.40
CA ARG A 271 -13.26 -6.61 18.30
C ARG A 271 -13.85 -7.65 19.25
N PHE A 272 -14.33 -8.76 18.70
CA PHE A 272 -14.88 -9.91 19.43
C PHE A 272 -13.83 -10.99 19.66
#